data_AF-A0A9E2DTX9-F1
#
_entry.id   AF-A0A9E2DTX9-F1
#
_cell.length_a   1.000
_cell.length_b   1.000
_cell.length_c   1.000
_cell.angle_alpha   90.00
_cell.angle_beta   90.00
_cell.angle_gamma   90.00
#
_symmetry.space_group_name_H-M   'P 1'
#
loop_
_entity.id
_entity.type
_entity.pdbx_description
1 polymer ?
#
loop_
_entity_poly.entity_id
_entity_poly.type
_entity_poly.pdbx_seq_one_letter_code
_entity_poly.pdbx_strand_id
1 'polypeptide(L)'
;MKPDTLRALNAVRRDQTPIILATWLDTGEEQLIALGDDYSPDLAGQLDEAFTSDRSAKLEVEGRPLFLHVFNPPLRLLVVGAVHVAEPLARLARTTGYAITIIDPRRAYTDKERFPGLTLIDA
;
A
#
# COMPACT_ATOMS: atom_id res chain seq x y z
N MET A 1 -2.19 -1.41 19.66
CA MET A 1 -3.19 -0.72 18.86
C MET A 1 -4.45 -0.50 19.66
N LYS A 2 -4.74 0.76 19.99
CA LYS A 2 -5.96 1.17 20.68
C LYS A 2 -7.17 1.06 19.73
N PRO A 3 -8.39 0.83 20.23
CA PRO A 3 -9.57 0.65 19.38
C PRO A 3 -9.86 1.84 18.45
N ASP A 4 -9.65 3.07 18.93
CA ASP A 4 -9.86 4.28 18.13
C ASP A 4 -8.83 4.42 17.00
N THR A 5 -7.56 4.15 17.30
CA THR A 5 -6.49 4.09 16.30
C THR A 5 -6.80 3.07 15.20
N LEU A 6 -7.26 1.88 15.58
CA LEU A 6 -7.62 0.82 14.62
C LEU A 6 -8.79 1.26 13.72
N ARG A 7 -9.81 1.92 14.29
CA ARG A 7 -10.93 2.46 13.51
C ARG A 7 -10.47 3.51 12.50
N ALA A 8 -9.63 4.45 12.94
CA ALA A 8 -9.07 5.49 12.07
C ALA A 8 -8.17 4.89 10.98
N LEU A 9 -7.29 3.95 11.33
CA LEU A 9 -6.43 3.25 10.38
C LEU A 9 -7.25 2.51 9.31
N ASN A 10 -8.31 1.81 9.72
CA ASN A 10 -9.19 1.12 8.79
C ASN A 10 -9.96 2.07 7.88
N ALA A 11 -10.28 3.30 8.32
CA ALA A 11 -10.88 4.31 7.47
C ALA A 11 -9.91 4.73 6.37
N VAL A 12 -8.68 5.12 6.72
CA VAL A 12 -7.66 5.55 5.73
C VAL A 12 -7.28 4.42 4.77
N ARG A 13 -7.18 3.17 5.26
CA ARG A 13 -6.86 2.01 4.40
C ARG A 13 -7.90 1.75 3.32
N ARG A 14 -9.17 2.15 3.52
CA ARG A 14 -10.20 2.02 2.48
C ARG A 14 -10.00 2.99 1.33
N ASP A 15 -9.40 4.14 1.60
CA ASP A 15 -9.10 5.18 0.61
C ASP A 15 -7.78 4.92 -0.15
N GLN A 16 -7.13 3.77 0.12
CA GLN A 16 -5.85 3.37 -0.46
C GLN A 16 -4.72 4.40 -0.26
N THR A 17 -4.81 5.21 0.78
CA THR A 17 -3.78 6.19 1.12
C THR A 17 -2.65 5.50 1.92
N PRO A 18 -1.38 5.65 1.51
CA PRO A 18 -0.24 5.25 2.32
C PRO A 18 -0.28 5.88 3.71
N ILE A 19 -0.15 5.06 4.75
CA ILE A 19 -0.18 5.54 6.14
C ILE A 19 0.79 4.76 7.02
N ILE A 20 1.41 5.45 7.97
CA ILE A 20 2.25 4.88 9.03
C ILE A 20 1.53 5.04 10.36
N LEU A 21 1.50 3.96 11.15
CA LEU A 21 1.20 4.05 12.57
C LEU A 21 2.52 4.19 13.33
N ALA A 22 2.79 5.39 13.81
CA ALA A 22 3.89 5.69 14.71
C ALA A 22 3.47 5.34 16.14
N THR A 23 4.27 4.51 16.83
CA THR A 23 4.01 4.10 18.21
C THR A 23 5.24 4.37 19.06
N TRP A 24 5.11 5.26 20.04
CA TRP A 24 6.13 5.48 21.05
C TRP A 24 6.16 4.27 21.99
N LEU A 25 7.26 3.51 21.99
CA LEU A 25 7.32 2.23 22.68
C LEU A 25 7.43 2.36 24.22
N ASP A 26 7.83 3.54 24.69
CA ASP A 26 7.95 3.86 26.13
C ASP A 26 6.59 4.19 26.78
N THR A 27 5.68 4.82 26.03
CA THR A 27 4.42 5.36 26.52
C THR A 27 3.20 4.65 25.93
N GLY A 28 3.35 3.96 24.80
CA GLY A 28 2.24 3.41 24.01
C GLY A 28 1.37 4.49 23.38
N GLU A 29 1.88 5.72 23.24
CA GLU A 29 1.24 6.76 22.45
C GLU A 29 1.29 6.38 20.95
N GLU A 30 0.16 6.57 20.27
CA GLU A 30 -0.05 6.12 18.89
C GLU A 30 -0.49 7.32 18.05
N GLN A 31 0.16 7.52 16.90
CA GLN A 31 -0.17 8.56 15.94
C GLN A 31 -0.21 7.96 14.54
N LEU A 32 -1.22 8.35 13.76
CA LEU A 32 -1.30 8.04 12.34
C LEU A 32 -0.67 9.17 11.53
N ILE A 33 0.15 8.77 10.55
CA ILE A 33 0.97 9.65 9.72
C ILE A 33 0.68 9.29 8.26
N ALA A 34 0.03 10.18 7.50
CA ALA A 34 -0.17 9.98 6.07
C ALA A 34 1.06 10.45 5.27
N LEU A 35 1.24 9.87 4.08
CA LEU A 35 2.26 10.35 3.16
C LEU A 35 1.97 11.81 2.76
N GLY A 36 2.96 12.68 2.93
CA GLY A 36 2.87 14.10 2.58
C GLY A 36 2.34 15.01 3.69
N ASP A 37 2.00 14.48 4.87
CA ASP A 37 1.80 15.29 6.07
C ASP A 37 3.13 16.00 6.46
N ASP A 38 3.04 17.16 7.11
CA ASP A 38 4.20 17.91 7.59
C ASP A 38 4.79 17.28 8.87
N TYR A 39 6.11 17.08 8.88
CA TYR A 39 6.84 16.53 10.02
C TYR A 39 8.12 17.32 10.29
N SER A 40 8.73 17.08 11.46
CA SER A 40 10.05 17.63 11.74
C SER A 40 11.05 17.16 10.67
N PRO A 41 12.00 18.03 10.25
CA PRO A 41 13.02 17.65 9.27
C PRO A 41 13.81 16.41 9.68
N ASP A 42 13.97 16.18 10.98
CA ASP A 42 14.69 15.05 11.55
C ASP A 42 13.99 13.70 11.32
N LEU A 43 12.67 13.70 11.16
CA LEU A 43 11.85 12.49 10.95
C LEU A 43 11.42 12.32 9.49
N ALA A 44 11.32 13.42 8.73
CA ALA A 44 10.83 13.42 7.35
C ALA A 44 11.54 12.39 6.45
N GLY A 45 12.89 12.37 6.46
CA GLY A 45 13.65 11.43 5.65
C GLY A 45 13.42 9.96 6.01
N GLN A 46 13.21 9.65 7.29
CA GLN A 46 12.96 8.28 7.75
C GLN A 46 11.54 7.83 7.42
N LEU A 47 10.56 8.74 7.48
CA LEU A 47 9.19 8.48 7.04
C LEU A 47 9.14 8.24 5.54
N ASP A 48 9.80 9.09 4.74
CA ASP A 48 9.90 8.94 3.29
C ASP A 48 10.56 7.61 2.90
N GLU A 49 11.63 7.22 3.59
CA GLU A 49 12.28 5.92 3.40
C GLU A 49 11.34 4.77 3.78
N ALA A 50 10.63 4.87 4.91
CA ALA A 50 9.69 3.84 5.36
C ALA A 50 8.53 3.66 4.36
N PHE A 51 7.96 4.75 3.87
CA PHE A 51 6.93 4.73 2.82
C PHE A 51 7.45 4.12 1.53
N THR A 52 8.60 4.59 1.04
CA THR A 52 9.17 4.17 -0.25
C THR A 52 9.62 2.71 -0.24
N SER A 53 10.22 2.27 0.87
CA SER A 53 10.73 0.90 0.99
C SER A 53 9.68 -0.12 1.42
N ASP A 54 8.50 0.35 1.84
CA ASP A 54 7.42 -0.48 2.40
C ASP A 54 7.89 -1.34 3.59
N ARG A 55 8.78 -0.77 4.42
CA ARG A 55 9.36 -1.47 5.58
C ARG A 55 9.06 -0.72 6.87
N SER A 56 8.54 -1.49 7.84
CA SER A 56 8.42 -1.02 9.22
C SER A 56 9.80 -0.91 9.87
N ALA A 57 9.99 0.10 10.72
CA ALA A 57 11.29 0.45 11.28
C ALA A 57 11.18 0.84 12.76
N LYS A 58 12.28 0.65 13.49
CA LYS A 58 12.47 1.21 14.83
C LYS A 58 13.46 2.36 14.73
N LEU A 59 13.12 3.49 15.32
CA LEU A 59 13.91 4.70 15.34
C LEU A 59 14.11 5.15 16.79
N GLU A 60 15.11 6.00 17.02
CA GLU A 60 15.19 6.82 18.22
C GLU A 60 15.02 8.28 17.85
N VAL A 61 14.08 8.95 18.52
CA VAL A 61 13.81 10.37 18.33
C VAL A 61 13.95 11.03 19.70
N GLU A 62 14.89 11.97 19.83
CA GLU A 62 15.20 12.63 21.11
C GLU A 62 15.49 11.64 22.26
N GLY A 63 16.13 10.51 21.95
CA GLY A 63 16.45 9.45 22.92
C GLY A 63 15.25 8.60 23.35
N ARG A 64 14.09 8.72 22.68
CA ARG A 64 12.89 7.92 22.92
C ARG A 64 12.66 6.91 21.79
N PRO A 65 12.30 5.65 22.11
CA PRO A 65 12.11 4.61 21.11
C PRO A 65 10.77 4.77 20.37
N LEU A 66 10.83 4.91 19.05
CA LEU A 66 9.68 5.02 18.16
C LEU A 66 9.61 3.83 17.21
N PHE A 67 8.44 3.23 17.05
CA PHE A 67 8.19 2.21 16.03
C PHE A 67 7.28 2.75 14.93
N LEU A 68 7.73 2.65 13.69
CA LEU A 68 6.95 2.97 12.50
C LEU A 68 6.39 1.68 11.89
N HIS A 69 5.06 1.54 11.91
CA HIS A 69 4.37 0.43 11.26
C HIS A 69 3.73 0.92 9.95
N VAL A 70 4.29 0.51 8.82
CA VAL A 70 3.87 0.97 7.49
C VAL A 70 2.66 0.18 6.97
N PHE A 71 1.67 0.89 6.44
CA PHE A 71 0.50 0.34 5.77
C PHE A 71 0.33 0.99 4.39
N ASN A 72 1.13 0.54 3.42
CA ASN A 72 0.95 0.97 2.03
C ASN A 72 -0.21 0.21 1.36
N PRO A 73 -0.85 0.82 0.34
CA PRO A 73 -1.78 0.09 -0.51
C PRO A 73 -1.06 -0.99 -1.32
N PRO A 74 -1.79 -2.00 -1.83
CA PRO A 74 -1.26 -2.98 -2.78
C PRO A 74 -0.43 -2.36 -3.90
N LEU A 75 0.72 -2.98 -4.22
CA LEU A 75 1.49 -2.59 -5.40
C LEU A 75 0.63 -2.74 -6.66
N ARG A 76 0.71 -1.74 -7.53
CA ARG A 76 -0.02 -1.74 -8.80
C ARG A 76 0.76 -2.52 -9.85
N LEU A 77 0.11 -3.46 -10.53
CA LEU A 77 0.69 -4.18 -11.68
C LEU A 77 -0.15 -3.89 -12.93
N LEU A 78 0.45 -3.21 -13.90
CA LEU A 78 -0.18 -2.94 -15.18
C LEU A 78 0.35 -3.96 -16.21
N VAL A 79 -0.53 -4.79 -16.75
CA VAL A 79 -0.19 -5.76 -17.80
C VAL A 79 -0.73 -5.25 -19.12
N VAL A 80 0.17 -4.80 -19.99
CA VAL A 80 -0.17 -4.34 -21.34
C VAL A 80 -0.03 -5.53 -22.30
N GLY A 81 -1.15 -5.95 -22.88
CA GLY A 81 -1.27 -7.13 -23.73
C GLY A 81 -1.93 -8.30 -22.98
N ALA A 82 -3.17 -8.62 -23.34
CA ALA A 82 -4.01 -9.64 -22.72
C ALA A 82 -3.93 -11.01 -23.42
N VAL A 83 -2.74 -11.36 -23.91
CA VAL A 83 -2.46 -12.63 -24.59
C VAL A 83 -2.28 -13.78 -23.58
N HIS A 84 -2.06 -15.01 -24.05
CA HIS A 84 -2.11 -16.24 -23.24
C HIS A 84 -1.30 -16.21 -21.93
N VAL A 85 -0.16 -15.52 -21.89
CA VAL A 85 0.68 -15.40 -20.68
C VAL A 85 0.06 -14.50 -19.59
N ALA A 86 -0.84 -13.58 -19.96
CA ALA A 86 -1.43 -12.63 -19.03
C ALA A 86 -2.33 -13.31 -17.99
N GLU A 87 -2.98 -14.43 -18.33
CA GLU A 87 -3.91 -15.12 -17.45
C GLU A 87 -3.24 -15.81 -16.25
N PRO A 88 -2.21 -16.67 -16.42
CA PRO A 88 -1.47 -17.23 -15.29
C PRO A 88 -0.75 -16.13 -14.49
N LEU A 89 -0.21 -15.09 -15.15
CA LEU A 89 0.38 -13.94 -14.47
C LEU A 89 -0.64 -13.22 -13.58
N ALA A 90 -1.85 -13.02 -14.09
CA ALA A 90 -2.90 -12.34 -13.36
C ALA A 90 -3.37 -13.10 -12.12
N ARG A 91 -3.47 -14.43 -12.22
CA ARG A 91 -3.75 -15.28 -11.06
C ARG A 91 -2.65 -15.15 -10.01
N LEU A 92 -1.40 -15.25 -10.42
CA LEU A 92 -0.24 -15.14 -9.52
C LEU A 92 -0.23 -13.77 -8.82
N ALA A 93 -0.34 -12.69 -9.59
CA ALA A 93 -0.33 -11.32 -9.08
C ALA A 93 -1.43 -11.07 -8.04
N ARG A 94 -2.65 -11.56 -8.29
CA ARG A 94 -3.74 -11.45 -7.32
C ARG A 94 -3.44 -12.22 -6.04
N THR A 95 -2.91 -13.44 -6.14
CA THR A 95 -2.57 -14.26 -4.96
C THR A 95 -1.40 -13.68 -4.15
N THR A 96 -0.52 -12.91 -4.78
CA THR A 96 0.59 -12.22 -4.10
C THR A 96 0.23 -10.81 -3.64
N GLY A 97 -1.03 -10.39 -3.76
CA GLY A 97 -1.54 -9.13 -3.21
C GLY A 97 -1.34 -7.90 -4.10
N TYR A 98 -1.05 -8.05 -5.39
CA TYR A 98 -1.01 -6.92 -6.32
C TYR A 98 -2.42 -6.44 -6.70
N ALA A 99 -2.56 -5.12 -6.84
CA ALA A 99 -3.66 -4.50 -7.56
C ALA A 99 -3.38 -4.55 -9.07
N ILE A 100 -3.75 -5.64 -9.72
CA ILE A 100 -3.52 -5.86 -11.15
C ILE A 100 -4.58 -5.19 -12.04
N THR A 101 -4.14 -4.61 -13.16
CA THR A 101 -4.98 -4.12 -14.26
C THR A 101 -4.49 -4.71 -15.58
N ILE A 102 -5.41 -5.25 -16.38
CA ILE A 102 -5.12 -5.77 -17.72
C ILE A 102 -5.53 -4.72 -18.76
N ILE A 103 -4.62 -4.41 -19.67
CA ILE A 103 -4.79 -3.36 -20.69
C ILE A 103 -4.56 -4.00 -22.05
N ASP A 104 -5.56 -4.00 -22.92
CA ASP A 104 -5.41 -4.41 -24.32
C ASP A 104 -6.43 -3.66 -25.20
N PRO A 105 -6.00 -2.94 -26.25
CA PRO A 105 -6.93 -2.19 -27.11
C PRO A 105 -7.87 -3.12 -27.90
N ARG A 106 -7.55 -4.41 -28.00
CA ARG A 106 -8.39 -5.39 -28.67
C ARG A 106 -9.37 -5.96 -27.65
N ARG A 107 -10.59 -5.43 -27.66
CA ARG A 107 -11.70 -5.87 -26.80
C ARG A 107 -11.92 -7.39 -26.75
N ALA A 108 -11.61 -8.11 -27.82
CA ALA A 108 -11.69 -9.58 -27.84
C ALA A 108 -10.74 -10.27 -26.84
N TYR A 109 -9.71 -9.58 -26.35
CA TYR A 109 -8.74 -10.13 -25.40
C TYR A 109 -9.01 -9.72 -23.95
N THR A 110 -9.86 -8.72 -23.68
CA THR A 110 -10.25 -8.25 -22.34
C THR A 110 -11.55 -8.89 -21.85
N ASP A 111 -11.62 -10.21 -21.93
CA ASP A 111 -12.79 -10.97 -21.48
C ASP A 111 -12.82 -11.11 -19.94
N LYS A 112 -13.96 -10.81 -19.31
CA LYS A 112 -14.17 -10.92 -17.87
C LYS A 112 -14.16 -12.37 -17.37
N GLU A 113 -14.53 -13.34 -18.19
CA GLU A 113 -14.46 -14.76 -17.86
C GLU A 113 -13.00 -15.23 -17.77
N ARG A 114 -12.12 -14.67 -18.62
CA ARG A 114 -10.66 -14.92 -18.56
C ARG A 114 -10.01 -14.23 -17.36
N PHE A 115 -10.50 -13.05 -16.99
CA PHE A 115 -9.93 -12.21 -15.94
C PHE A 115 -10.96 -11.82 -14.86
N PRO A 116 -11.50 -12.80 -14.11
CA PRO A 116 -12.61 -12.54 -13.19
C PRO A 116 -12.17 -11.64 -12.03
N GLY A 117 -12.94 -10.58 -11.81
CA GLY A 117 -12.73 -9.62 -10.72
C GLY A 117 -11.52 -8.70 -10.89
N LEU A 118 -10.91 -8.65 -12.09
CA LEU A 118 -9.81 -7.74 -12.39
C LEU A 118 -10.30 -6.47 -13.08
N THR A 119 -9.54 -5.39 -12.94
CA THR A 119 -9.75 -4.17 -13.72
C THR A 119 -9.26 -4.40 -15.15
N LEU A 120 -10.13 -4.16 -16.14
CA LEU A 120 -9.85 -4.33 -17.57
C LEU A 120 -9.98 -2.99 -18.28
N ILE A 121 -9.05 -2.68 -19.18
CA ILE A 121 -9.04 -1.46 -20.00
C ILE A 121 -8.89 -1.85 -21.47
N ASP A 122 -9.87 -1.47 -22.29
CA ASP A 122 -9.95 -1.70 -23.74
C ASP A 122 -10.25 -0.40 -24.50
N ALA A 123 -9.30 0.55 -24.44
CA ALA A 123 -9.36 1.82 -25.16
C ALA A 123 -8.68 1.74 -26.53
#